data_AF-A0A178V9P4-F1
#
_entry.id   AF-A0A178V9P4-F1
#
_cell.length_a   1.000
_cell.length_b   1.000
_cell.length_c   1.000
_cell.angle_alpha   90.00
_cell.angle_beta   90.00
_cell.angle_gamma   90.00
#
_symmetry.space_group_name_H-M   'P 1'
#
loop_
_entity.id
_entity.type
_entity.pdbx_description
1 polymer ?
#
loop_
_entity_poly.entity_id
_entity_poly.type
_entity_poly.pdbx_seq_one_letter_code
_entity_poly.pdbx_strand_id
1 'polypeptide(L)'
;MGQKSLNLQLQRIGVCDSTECISTFEDDYTKFRTIWAEQGDEVSLQYAGTYALKGDLVRYGKQTMTGAIKDGLSAMSRYYLNNFQDGVRQDALDLISGRYTVGTHSPSQLQPIGSQPSFLPVASALLIGGVTVTSFTIHQAGRNTQQYLASALWAGVTAGVVAMIKANGRHLTSRPRLCHLI
;
A
#
# COMPACT_ATOMS: atom_id res chain seq x y z
N MET A 1 3.36 19.91 -14.04
CA MET A 1 2.89 21.23 -13.56
C MET A 1 3.95 21.95 -12.73
N GLY A 2 4.54 21.33 -11.69
CA GLY A 2 5.59 21.95 -10.86
C GLY A 2 6.79 22.49 -11.64
N GLN A 3 7.38 21.70 -12.54
CA GLN A 3 8.51 22.12 -13.38
C GLN A 3 8.19 23.35 -14.25
N LYS A 4 7.01 23.38 -14.89
CA LYS A 4 6.59 24.52 -15.72
C LYS A 4 6.42 25.80 -14.89
N SER A 5 5.83 25.66 -13.69
CA SER A 5 5.67 26.80 -12.76
C SER A 5 7.02 27.37 -12.33
N LEU A 6 7.96 26.49 -11.96
CA LEU A 6 9.32 26.92 -11.57
C LEU A 6 10.07 27.59 -12.73
N ASN A 7 9.95 27.05 -13.94
CA ASN A 7 10.58 27.63 -15.13
C ASN A 7 10.07 29.06 -15.41
N LEU A 8 8.75 29.26 -15.32
CA LEU A 8 8.14 30.59 -15.47
C LEU A 8 8.63 31.57 -14.39
N GLN A 9 8.81 31.10 -13.15
CA GLN A 9 9.32 31.94 -12.06
C GLN A 9 10.78 32.34 -12.29
N LEU A 10 11.64 31.42 -12.71
CA LEU A 10 13.05 31.70 -13.01
C LEU A 10 13.23 32.67 -14.19
N GLN A 11 12.41 32.52 -15.23
CA GLN A 11 12.37 33.46 -16.35
C GLN A 11 11.91 34.85 -15.91
N ARG A 12 10.90 34.93 -15.04
CA ARG A 12 10.39 36.21 -14.52
C ARG A 12 11.42 36.96 -13.67
N ILE A 13 12.29 36.23 -12.96
CA ILE A 13 13.36 36.80 -12.13
C ILE A 13 14.61 37.15 -12.96
N GLY A 14 14.65 36.76 -14.25
CA GLY A 14 15.77 37.03 -15.15
C GLY A 14 16.96 36.09 -14.95
N VAL A 15 16.75 34.94 -14.30
CA VAL A 15 17.80 33.93 -14.04
C VAL A 15 17.98 32.99 -15.23
N CYS A 16 16.91 32.70 -15.98
CA CYS A 16 16.96 31.90 -17.21
C CYS A 16 16.37 32.69 -18.38
N ASP A 17 16.96 32.53 -19.56
CA ASP A 17 16.43 33.14 -20.79
C ASP A 17 15.18 32.40 -21.30
N SER A 18 14.43 33.01 -22.21
CA SER A 18 13.19 32.43 -22.77
C SER A 18 13.42 31.08 -23.49
N THR A 19 14.64 30.84 -23.96
CA THR A 19 15.09 29.60 -24.61
C THR A 19 15.69 28.58 -23.65
N GLU A 20 16.10 28.99 -22.45
CA GLU A 20 16.71 28.12 -21.44
C GLU A 20 15.64 27.59 -20.48
N CYS A 21 15.77 26.32 -20.10
CA CYS A 21 14.89 25.66 -19.16
C CYS A 21 15.71 25.11 -18.00
N ILE A 22 15.08 24.92 -16.84
CA ILE A 22 15.75 24.27 -15.71
C ILE A 22 16.31 22.88 -16.06
N SER A 23 15.75 22.20 -17.06
CA SER A 23 16.27 20.92 -17.57
C SER A 23 17.64 21.03 -18.25
N THR A 24 18.05 22.22 -18.68
CA THR A 24 19.38 22.49 -19.25
C THR A 24 20.47 22.44 -18.17
N PHE A 25 20.09 22.73 -16.91
CA PHE A 25 20.98 22.65 -15.75
C PHE A 25 20.78 21.31 -15.03
N GLU A 26 21.56 20.30 -15.43
CA GLU A 26 21.35 18.91 -14.98
C GLU A 26 21.44 18.73 -13.46
N ASP A 27 22.35 19.44 -12.80
CA ASP A 27 22.52 19.39 -11.33
C ASP A 27 21.29 19.95 -10.60
N ASP A 28 20.82 21.13 -10.99
CA ASP A 28 19.68 21.79 -10.34
C ASP A 28 18.36 21.10 -10.67
N TYR A 29 18.23 20.56 -11.88
CA TYR A 29 17.11 19.72 -12.25
C TYR A 29 17.05 18.44 -11.43
N THR A 30 18.20 17.85 -11.10
CA THR A 30 18.28 16.64 -10.26
C THR A 30 17.91 16.96 -8.80
N LYS A 31 18.36 18.10 -8.25
CA LYS A 31 17.91 18.57 -6.93
C LYS A 31 16.39 18.80 -6.90
N PHE A 32 15.85 19.47 -7.91
CA PHE A 32 14.40 19.70 -8.02
C PHE A 32 13.61 18.39 -8.03
N ARG A 33 14.01 17.41 -8.85
CA ARG A 33 13.38 16.08 -8.90
C ARG A 33 13.44 15.36 -7.57
N THR A 34 14.55 15.47 -6.85
CA THR A 34 14.76 14.84 -5.54
C THR A 34 13.82 15.44 -4.50
N ILE A 35 13.80 16.77 -4.36
CA ILE A 35 12.91 17.48 -3.43
C ILE A 35 11.44 17.16 -3.74
N TRP A 36 11.08 17.14 -5.02
CA TRP A 36 9.72 16.82 -5.45
C TRP A 36 9.32 15.39 -5.08
N ALA A 37 10.22 14.43 -5.24
CA ALA A 37 9.98 13.04 -4.84
C ALA A 37 9.87 12.90 -3.32
N GLU A 38 10.73 13.58 -2.55
CA GLU A 38 10.69 13.57 -1.08
C GLU A 38 9.41 14.17 -0.52
N GLN A 39 8.93 15.28 -1.10
CA GLN A 39 7.65 15.86 -0.73
C GLN A 39 6.50 14.88 -0.97
N GLY A 40 6.49 14.18 -2.12
CA GLY A 40 5.50 13.16 -2.42
C GLY A 40 5.56 11.96 -1.46
N ASP A 41 6.76 11.57 -1.07
CA ASP A 41 7.01 10.52 -0.08
C ASP A 41 6.44 10.89 1.30
N GLU A 42 6.65 12.13 1.76
CA GLU A 42 6.16 12.61 3.06
C GLU A 42 4.63 12.68 3.10
N VAL A 43 4.00 13.22 2.05
CA VAL A 43 2.53 13.26 1.94
C VAL A 43 1.96 11.83 1.96
N SER A 44 2.61 10.92 1.25
CA SER A 44 2.20 9.51 1.24
C SER A 44 2.39 8.84 2.60
N LEU A 45 3.45 9.16 3.34
CA LEU A 45 3.69 8.64 4.67
C LEU A 45 2.61 9.09 5.65
N GLN A 46 2.21 10.35 5.60
CA GLN A 46 1.16 10.90 6.47
C GLN A 46 -0.20 10.28 6.18
N TYR A 47 -0.56 10.15 4.90
CA TYR A 47 -1.87 9.65 4.51
C TYR A 47 -1.96 8.11 4.57
N ALA A 48 -1.02 7.42 3.92
CA ALA A 48 -1.06 5.98 3.72
C ALA A 48 -0.12 5.21 4.64
N GLY A 49 0.66 5.88 5.50
CA GLY A 49 1.65 5.25 6.38
C GLY A 49 2.86 4.64 5.67
N THR A 50 3.03 4.89 4.37
CA THR A 50 4.17 4.38 3.59
C THR A 50 4.66 5.40 2.57
N TYR A 51 5.90 5.25 2.13
CA TYR A 51 6.49 6.02 1.02
C TYR A 51 5.71 5.89 -0.29
N ALA A 52 5.88 6.86 -1.19
CA ALA A 52 5.24 6.90 -2.50
C ALA A 52 5.72 5.74 -3.38
N LEU A 53 4.80 5.15 -4.14
CA LEU A 53 5.17 4.15 -5.15
C LEU A 53 5.87 4.83 -6.33
N LYS A 54 6.80 4.12 -6.96
CA LYS A 54 7.56 4.56 -8.13
C LYS A 54 8.39 5.82 -7.89
N GLY A 55 8.83 6.07 -6.65
CA GLY A 55 9.68 7.21 -6.32
C GLY A 55 10.97 7.27 -7.14
N ASP A 56 11.53 6.11 -7.50
CA ASP A 56 12.74 6.00 -8.32
C ASP A 56 12.57 6.56 -9.74
N LEU A 57 11.37 6.43 -10.32
CA LEU A 57 11.08 7.00 -11.62
C LEU A 57 11.10 8.53 -11.57
N VAL A 58 10.66 9.13 -10.46
CA VAL A 58 10.66 10.58 -10.27
C VAL A 58 12.07 11.09 -9.95
N ARG A 59 12.82 10.38 -9.09
CA ARG A 59 14.18 10.77 -8.68
C ARG A 59 15.21 10.61 -9.81
N TYR A 60 15.21 9.45 -10.47
CA TYR A 60 16.28 9.06 -11.40
C TYR A 60 15.81 8.97 -12.86
N GLY A 61 14.51 9.07 -13.13
CA GLY A 61 13.96 8.90 -14.48
C GLY A 61 13.95 7.44 -14.97
N LYS A 62 14.41 6.50 -14.15
CA LYS A 62 14.47 5.06 -14.46
C LYS A 62 14.01 4.26 -13.25
N GLN A 63 13.25 3.19 -13.49
CA GLN A 63 12.85 2.27 -12.45
C GLN A 63 13.96 1.26 -12.19
N THR A 64 14.47 1.20 -10.96
CA THR A 64 15.45 0.18 -10.55
C THR A 64 14.74 -1.09 -10.09
N MET A 65 15.37 -2.27 -10.23
CA MET A 65 14.81 -3.53 -9.71
C MET A 65 14.61 -3.48 -8.20
N THR A 66 15.57 -2.90 -7.46
CA THR A 66 15.47 -2.67 -6.01
C THR A 66 14.29 -1.74 -5.68
N GLY A 67 14.09 -0.69 -6.47
CA GLY A 67 12.95 0.22 -6.37
C GLY A 67 11.62 -0.49 -6.56
N ALA A 68 11.53 -1.38 -7.56
CA ALA A 68 10.32 -2.17 -7.79
C ALA A 68 9.98 -3.10 -6.60
N ILE A 69 10.99 -3.70 -5.95
CA ILE A 69 10.79 -4.51 -4.74
C ILE A 69 10.31 -3.62 -3.58
N LYS A 70 10.95 -2.46 -3.37
CA LYS A 70 10.55 -1.49 -2.33
C LYS A 70 9.12 -0.97 -2.55
N ASP A 71 8.74 -0.73 -3.81
CA ASP A 71 7.38 -0.36 -4.21
C ASP A 71 6.40 -1.48 -3.87
N GLY A 72 6.77 -2.74 -4.12
CA GLY A 72 5.96 -3.91 -3.75
C GLY A 72 5.75 -4.04 -2.25
N LEU A 73 6.82 -3.88 -1.45
CA LEU A 73 6.73 -3.87 0.02
C LEU A 73 5.85 -2.72 0.52
N SER A 74 5.98 -1.54 -0.07
CA SER A 74 5.15 -0.38 0.27
C SER A 74 3.69 -0.62 -0.09
N ALA A 75 3.40 -1.22 -1.24
CA ALA A 75 2.04 -1.58 -1.65
C ALA A 75 1.41 -2.61 -0.69
N MET A 76 2.16 -3.63 -0.29
CA MET A 76 1.69 -4.62 0.70
C MET A 76 1.44 -3.99 2.06
N SER A 77 2.34 -3.11 2.51
CA SER A 77 2.18 -2.37 3.76
C SER A 77 0.96 -1.46 3.71
N ARG A 78 0.71 -0.73 2.62
CA ARG A 78 -0.52 0.06 2.43
C ARG A 78 -1.76 -0.81 2.46
N TYR A 79 -1.74 -1.95 1.77
CA TYR A 79 -2.86 -2.88 1.77
C TYR A 79 -3.16 -3.34 3.20
N TYR A 80 -2.15 -3.73 3.97
CA TYR A 80 -2.32 -4.12 5.36
C TYR A 80 -2.85 -2.96 6.21
N LEU A 81 -2.23 -1.79 6.12
CA LEU A 81 -2.58 -0.64 6.93
C LEU A 81 -4.02 -0.18 6.68
N ASN A 82 -4.40 -0.08 5.41
CA ASN A 82 -5.74 0.30 4.98
C ASN A 82 -6.81 -0.72 5.38
N ASN A 83 -6.49 -2.01 5.43
CA ASN A 83 -7.46 -3.05 5.77
C ASN A 83 -7.58 -3.31 7.28
N PHE A 84 -6.52 -3.13 8.05
CA PHE A 84 -6.48 -3.57 9.46
C PHE A 84 -6.28 -2.45 10.47
N GLN A 85 -5.62 -1.36 10.10
CA GLN A 85 -5.34 -0.26 11.03
C GLN A 85 -6.21 0.98 10.78
N ASP A 86 -6.81 1.09 9.59
CA ASP A 86 -7.58 2.25 9.16
C ASP A 86 -8.81 2.52 10.04
N GLY A 87 -9.58 1.48 10.38
CA GLY A 87 -10.75 1.65 11.26
C GLY A 87 -10.42 2.25 12.63
N VAL A 88 -9.31 1.83 13.24
CA VAL A 88 -8.85 2.36 14.53
C VAL A 88 -8.34 3.80 14.40
N ARG A 89 -7.67 4.12 13.28
CA ARG A 89 -7.23 5.49 13.00
C ARG A 89 -8.41 6.43 12.81
N GLN A 90 -9.43 5.99 12.09
CA GLN A 90 -10.65 6.76 11.89
C GLN A 90 -11.39 6.98 13.22
N ASP A 91 -11.52 5.95 14.05
CA ASP A 91 -12.10 6.07 15.39
C ASP A 91 -11.32 7.07 16.28
N ALA A 92 -9.98 7.05 16.23
CA ALA A 92 -9.15 8.01 16.96
C ALA A 92 -9.34 9.45 16.45
N LEU A 93 -9.45 9.65 15.13
CA LEU A 93 -9.73 10.95 14.53
C LEU A 93 -11.12 11.46 14.91
N ASP A 94 -12.14 10.61 14.92
CA ASP A 94 -13.51 10.98 15.31
C ASP A 94 -13.58 11.39 16.79
N LEU A 95 -12.77 10.76 17.65
CA LEU A 95 -12.64 11.13 19.06
C LEU A 95 -11.95 12.49 19.23
N ILE A 96 -10.81 12.72 18.57
CA ILE A 96 -10.03 13.96 18.70
C ILE A 96 -10.75 15.15 18.05
N SER A 97 -11.45 14.91 16.94
CA SER A 97 -12.23 15.95 16.25
C SER A 97 -13.56 16.28 16.93
N GLY A 98 -13.91 15.56 18.00
CA GLY A 98 -15.15 15.77 18.75
C GLY A 98 -16.41 15.28 18.04
N ARG A 99 -16.28 14.47 16.98
CA ARG A 99 -17.41 13.82 16.30
C ARG A 99 -18.07 12.74 17.17
N TYR A 100 -17.30 12.17 18.10
CA TYR A 100 -17.80 11.21 19.09
C TYR A 100 -17.54 11.69 20.51
N THR A 101 -18.58 11.75 21.35
CA THR A 101 -18.49 12.06 22.78
C THR A 101 -18.64 10.80 23.61
N VAL A 102 -17.68 10.51 24.49
CA VAL A 102 -17.71 9.33 25.35
C VAL A 102 -18.75 9.50 26.46
N GLY A 103 -19.81 8.70 26.43
CA GLY A 103 -20.82 8.66 27.49
C GLY A 103 -20.33 7.87 28.71
N THR A 104 -20.48 8.43 29.92
CA THR A 104 -20.02 7.84 31.19
C THR A 104 -20.72 6.51 31.55
N HIS A 105 -21.86 6.22 30.91
CA HIS A 105 -22.69 5.04 31.16
C HIS A 105 -22.72 4.04 30.00
N SER A 106 -21.96 4.26 28.93
CA SER A 106 -21.93 3.37 27.77
C SER A 106 -20.67 2.49 27.80
N PRO A 107 -20.77 1.20 27.45
CA PRO A 107 -19.58 0.36 27.33
C PRO A 107 -18.66 0.90 26.24
N SER A 108 -17.35 0.87 26.47
CA SER A 108 -16.35 1.33 25.50
C SER A 108 -16.45 0.52 24.21
N GLN A 109 -16.76 1.17 23.09
CA GLN A 109 -16.80 0.54 21.77
C GLN A 109 -15.41 0.40 21.11
N LEU A 110 -14.40 1.05 21.71
CA LEU A 110 -13.01 0.97 21.29
C LEU A 110 -12.42 -0.39 21.68
N GLN A 111 -11.75 -1.06 20.74
CA GLN A 111 -10.96 -2.25 21.05
C GLN A 111 -9.61 -1.86 21.66
N PRO A 112 -9.07 -2.66 22.61
CA PRO A 112 -7.70 -2.47 23.08
C PRO A 112 -6.71 -2.55 21.91
N ILE A 113 -5.75 -1.63 21.88
CA ILE A 113 -4.64 -1.63 20.93
C ILE A 113 -3.91 -2.98 21.06
N GLY A 114 -4.04 -3.85 20.05
CA GLY A 114 -3.43 -5.19 20.05
C GLY A 114 -4.41 -6.36 19.88
N SER A 115 -5.72 -6.17 19.99
CA SER A 115 -6.72 -7.23 19.75
C SER A 115 -7.06 -7.41 18.25
N GLN A 116 -6.06 -7.39 17.38
CA GLN A 116 -6.24 -7.67 15.95
C GLN A 116 -6.42 -9.18 15.75
N PRO A 117 -7.35 -9.64 14.89
CA PRO A 117 -7.58 -11.06 14.70
C PRO A 117 -6.31 -11.71 14.13
N SER A 118 -5.75 -12.67 14.87
CA SER A 118 -4.54 -13.44 14.58
C SER A 118 -4.60 -14.30 13.30
N PHE A 119 -5.66 -14.14 12.50
CA PHE A 119 -5.93 -14.90 11.29
C PHE A 119 -5.05 -14.51 10.10
N LEU A 120 -4.42 -13.33 10.15
CA LEU A 120 -3.59 -12.83 9.05
C LEU A 120 -2.32 -13.64 8.76
N PRO A 121 -1.42 -13.88 9.72
CA PRO A 121 -0.21 -14.67 9.46
C PRO A 121 -0.55 -16.11 9.03
N VAL A 122 -1.62 -16.68 9.58
CA VAL A 122 -2.09 -18.03 9.25
C VAL A 122 -2.67 -18.09 7.83
N ALA A 123 -3.50 -17.12 7.43
CA ALA A 123 -4.05 -17.04 6.08
C ALA A 123 -2.97 -16.76 5.03
N SER A 124 -1.99 -15.89 5.33
CA SER A 124 -0.86 -15.66 4.44
C SER A 124 0.04 -16.90 4.30
N ALA A 125 0.28 -17.63 5.39
CA ALA A 125 1.06 -18.87 5.36
C ALA A 125 0.36 -19.95 4.53
N LEU A 126 -0.97 -20.08 4.64
CA LEU A 126 -1.76 -21.01 3.83
C LEU A 126 -1.76 -20.64 2.35
N LEU A 127 -1.85 -19.36 2.00
CA LEU A 127 -1.80 -18.90 0.61
C LEU A 127 -0.40 -19.09 0.01
N ILE A 128 0.66 -18.71 0.72
CA ILE A 128 2.05 -18.90 0.26
C ILE A 128 2.38 -20.40 0.12
N GLY A 129 1.94 -21.22 1.08
CA GLY A 129 2.07 -22.68 1.00
C GLY A 129 1.31 -23.26 -0.20
N GLY A 130 0.07 -22.84 -0.42
CA GLY A 130 -0.74 -23.31 -1.56
C GLY A 130 -0.16 -22.90 -2.92
N VAL A 131 0.35 -21.67 -3.06
CA VAL A 131 0.94 -21.17 -4.31
C VAL A 131 2.29 -21.84 -4.60
N THR A 132 3.13 -22.06 -3.60
CA THR A 132 4.43 -22.72 -3.80
C THR A 132 4.28 -24.20 -4.15
N VAL A 133 3.35 -24.91 -3.50
CA VAL A 133 3.07 -26.32 -3.82
C VAL A 133 2.46 -26.46 -5.22
N THR A 134 1.54 -25.58 -5.61
CA THR A 134 0.97 -25.58 -6.97
C THR A 134 2.01 -25.25 -8.04
N SER A 135 2.87 -24.24 -7.84
CA SER A 135 3.96 -23.92 -8.76
C SER A 135 4.98 -25.07 -8.89
N PHE A 136 5.35 -25.73 -7.79
CA PHE A 136 6.28 -26.86 -7.82
C PHE A 136 5.68 -28.08 -8.54
N THR A 137 4.38 -28.36 -8.32
CA THR A 137 3.70 -29.47 -9.00
C THR A 137 3.51 -29.22 -10.50
N ILE A 138 3.25 -27.98 -10.93
CA ILE A 138 3.16 -27.62 -12.36
C ILE A 138 4.53 -27.70 -13.05
N HIS A 139 5.60 -27.26 -12.38
CA HIS A 139 6.96 -27.35 -12.94
C HIS A 139 7.45 -28.80 -13.07
N GLN A 140 6.91 -29.72 -12.26
CA GLN A 140 7.18 -31.16 -12.32
C GLN A 140 6.23 -31.94 -13.26
N ALA A 141 5.16 -31.30 -13.78
CA ALA A 141 4.04 -31.92 -14.50
C ALA A 141 4.34 -32.46 -15.91
N GLY A 142 5.62 -32.64 -16.25
CA GLY A 142 6.04 -33.28 -17.49
C GLY A 142 6.11 -34.80 -17.43
N ARG A 143 5.83 -35.46 -16.28
CA ARG A 143 6.24 -36.87 -16.09
C ARG A 143 5.20 -37.84 -15.53
N ASN A 144 4.06 -37.42 -14.95
CA ASN A 144 3.13 -38.38 -14.34
C ASN A 144 1.67 -37.93 -14.19
N THR A 145 0.71 -38.81 -14.53
CA THR A 145 -0.75 -38.54 -14.51
C THR A 145 -1.31 -38.25 -13.11
N GLN A 146 -0.68 -38.81 -12.07
CA GLN A 146 -1.02 -38.59 -10.65
C GLN A 146 -0.82 -37.12 -10.20
N GLN A 147 0.05 -36.38 -10.87
CA GLN A 147 0.35 -34.98 -10.51
C GLN A 147 -0.75 -34.01 -10.96
N TYR A 148 -1.54 -34.37 -11.98
CA TYR A 148 -2.70 -33.59 -12.42
C TYR A 148 -3.86 -33.66 -11.42
N LEU A 149 -4.06 -34.81 -10.77
CA LEU A 149 -5.05 -34.95 -9.70
C LEU A 149 -4.64 -34.15 -8.45
N ALA A 150 -3.35 -34.19 -8.11
CA ALA A 150 -2.81 -33.39 -7.01
C ALA A 150 -2.95 -31.88 -7.28
N SER A 151 -2.61 -31.41 -8.49
CA SER A 151 -2.76 -29.99 -8.84
C SER A 151 -4.22 -29.53 -8.85
N ALA A 152 -5.15 -30.36 -9.32
CA ALA A 152 -6.59 -30.08 -9.26
C ALA A 152 -7.11 -29.97 -7.81
N LEU A 153 -6.63 -30.85 -6.90
CA LEU A 153 -6.97 -30.78 -5.47
C LEU A 153 -6.44 -29.51 -4.83
N TRP A 154 -5.18 -29.14 -5.08
CA TRP A 154 -4.61 -27.89 -4.54
C TRP A 154 -5.25 -26.64 -5.15
N ALA A 155 -5.64 -26.67 -6.43
CA ALA A 155 -6.45 -25.61 -7.05
C ALA A 155 -7.83 -25.49 -6.38
N GLY A 156 -8.46 -26.61 -6.02
CA GLY A 156 -9.71 -26.63 -5.25
C GLY A 156 -9.55 -26.05 -3.83
N VAL A 157 -8.48 -26.41 -3.13
CA VAL A 157 -8.17 -25.87 -1.79
C VAL A 157 -7.92 -24.37 -1.85
N THR A 158 -7.13 -23.89 -2.81
CA THR A 158 -6.86 -22.46 -2.98
C THR A 158 -8.13 -21.68 -3.36
N ALA A 159 -8.97 -22.20 -4.26
CA ALA A 159 -10.26 -21.61 -4.59
C ALA A 159 -11.20 -21.56 -3.37
N GLY A 160 -11.23 -22.62 -2.56
CA GLY A 160 -12.01 -22.67 -1.31
C GLY A 160 -11.55 -21.64 -0.28
N VAL A 161 -10.24 -21.49 -0.10
CA VAL A 161 -9.66 -20.46 0.78
C VAL A 161 -10.00 -19.06 0.29
N VAL A 162 -9.90 -18.79 -1.02
CA VAL A 162 -10.29 -17.50 -1.61
C VAL A 162 -11.78 -17.21 -1.41
N ALA A 163 -12.65 -18.21 -1.61
CA ALA A 163 -14.09 -18.07 -1.39
C ALA A 163 -14.42 -17.78 0.08
N MET A 164 -13.74 -18.45 1.01
CA MET A 164 -13.90 -18.22 2.45
C MET A 164 -13.41 -16.82 2.86
N ILE A 165 -12.27 -16.36 2.33
CA ILE A 165 -11.78 -14.99 2.54
C ILE A 165 -12.75 -13.97 1.96
N LYS A 166 -13.34 -14.22 0.79
CA LYS A 166 -14.32 -13.32 0.18
C LYS A 166 -15.63 -13.26 0.97
N ALA A 167 -16.09 -14.40 1.50
CA ALA A 167 -17.28 -14.48 2.34
C ALA A 167 -17.08 -13.80 3.70
N ASN A 168 -15.91 -14.00 4.33
CA ASN A 168 -15.60 -13.48 5.66
C ASN A 168 -14.79 -12.18 5.66
N GLY A 169 -14.46 -11.62 4.50
CA GLY A 169 -13.55 -10.47 4.35
C GLY A 169 -14.02 -9.22 5.09
N ARG A 170 -15.33 -9.07 5.25
CA ARG A 170 -15.94 -7.98 6.03
C ARG A 170 -15.64 -8.05 7.53
N HIS A 171 -15.38 -9.25 8.06
CA HIS A 171 -15.03 -9.47 9.47
C HIS A 171 -13.52 -9.50 9.71
N LEU A 172 -12.74 -9.68 8.63
CA LEU A 172 -11.28 -9.63 8.69
C LEU A 172 -10.79 -8.17 8.68
N THR A 173 -11.49 -7.29 7.98
CA THR A 173 -11.11 -5.87 7.88
C THR A 173 -11.56 -5.08 9.10
N SER A 174 -10.66 -4.23 9.59
CA SER A 174 -10.97 -3.24 10.62
C SER A 174 -11.87 -2.16 10.03
N ARG A 175 -13.02 -1.93 10.66
CA ARG A 175 -13.98 -0.89 10.27
C ARG A 175 -14.11 0.13 11.40
N PRO A 176 -14.34 1.41 11.08
CA PRO A 176 -14.68 2.39 12.09
C PRO A 176 -15.95 1.96 12.80
N ARG A 177 -15.95 2.11 14.13
CA ARG A 177 -17.03 1.70 15.01
C ARG A 177 -17.73 2.88 15.68
N LEU A 178 -17.07 4.03 15.77
CA LEU A 178 -17.61 5.21 16.45
C LEU A 178 -18.57 6.02 15.58
N CYS A 179 -18.22 6.22 14.31
CA CYS A 179 -19.07 6.90 13.34
C CYS A 179 -19.17 6.04 12.07
N HIS A 180 -20.40 5.80 11.61
CA HIS A 180 -20.62 5.25 10.28
C HIS A 180 -20.25 6.31 9.25
N LEU A 181 -19.32 5.99 8.34
CA LEU A 181 -19.09 6.77 7.12
C LEU A 181 -20.41 6.87 6.35
N ILE A 182 -20.90 8.09 6.15
CA ILE A 182 -22.04 8.44 5.27
C ILE A 182 -21.65 8.18 3.83
#